data_AF-A0A1H4Z3I2-F1
#
_entry.id   AF-A0A1H4Z3I2-F1
#
_cell.length_a   1.000
_cell.length_b   1.000
_cell.length_c   1.000
_cell.angle_alpha   90.00
_cell.angle_beta   90.00
_cell.angle_gamma   90.00
#
_symmetry.space_group_name_H-M   'P 1'
#
loop_
_entity.id
_entity.type
_entity.pdbx_description
1 polymer ?
#
loop_
_entity_poly.entity_id
_entity_poly.type
_entity_poly.pdbx_seq_one_letter_code
_entity_poly.pdbx_strand_id
1 'polypeptide(L)'
;MTHLRHAAVVIAASLLLGGLTSWAQGFLPEAVSSFANSPSGWTILTVLLVAAVRPSLGWGAVLGVLSFVSLVLGYTIASELRGLTYSPVYWGAIGVVAGPFVGAAAAAVVGRHPVRAALGAGSLAGVLVADGIYGLTVVDATTSPVYWTICLVLGTALVVATAVRLRTVTTVAVLLVATAAATGVLSAGYAKLNGEW
;
A
#
# COMPACT_ATOMS: atom_id res chain seq x y z
N MET A 1 19.87 -0.89 -19.40
CA MET A 1 19.74 0.51 -18.94
C MET A 1 18.34 0.86 -18.40
N THR A 2 17.26 0.19 -18.84
CA THR A 2 15.88 0.46 -18.39
C THR A 2 15.61 0.13 -16.92
N HIS A 3 16.09 -1.02 -16.41
CA HIS A 3 15.90 -1.40 -15.01
C HIS A 3 16.56 -0.44 -14.01
N LEU A 4 17.79 0.00 -14.27
CA LEU A 4 18.49 0.98 -13.44
C LEU A 4 17.74 2.32 -13.40
N ARG A 5 17.25 2.79 -14.55
CA ARG A 5 16.44 4.01 -14.62
C ARG A 5 15.15 3.86 -13.82
N HIS A 6 14.44 2.74 -13.94
CA HIS A 6 13.22 2.48 -13.17
C HIS A 6 13.49 2.47 -11.67
N ALA A 7 14.54 1.78 -11.23
CA ALA A 7 14.94 1.76 -9.83
C ALA A 7 15.28 3.16 -9.33
N ALA A 8 16.09 3.93 -10.07
CA ALA A 8 16.46 5.29 -9.69
C ALA A 8 15.23 6.21 -9.54
N VAL A 9 14.28 6.15 -10.47
CA VAL A 9 13.04 6.94 -10.40
C VAL A 9 12.18 6.51 -9.20
N VAL A 10 11.97 5.21 -9.00
CA VAL A 10 11.16 4.70 -7.88
C VAL A 10 11.80 5.08 -6.54
N ILE A 11 13.12 4.91 -6.39
CA ILE A 11 13.86 5.27 -5.18
C ILE A 11 13.74 6.77 -4.91
N ALA A 12 14.07 7.62 -5.89
CA ALA A 12 14.06 9.07 -5.72
C ALA A 12 12.65 9.60 -5.40
N ALA A 13 11.63 9.12 -6.12
CA ALA A 13 10.25 9.51 -5.87
C ALA A 13 9.75 9.03 -4.50
N SER A 14 10.10 7.80 -4.10
CA SER A 14 9.72 7.23 -2.81
C SER A 14 10.39 7.96 -1.64
N LEU A 15 11.68 8.28 -1.75
CA LEU A 15 12.40 9.11 -0.77
C LEU A 15 11.74 10.48 -0.61
N LEU A 16 11.44 11.15 -1.73
CA LEU A 16 10.77 12.45 -1.70
C LEU A 16 9.38 12.35 -1.07
N LEU A 17 8.57 11.39 -1.51
CA LEU A 17 7.21 11.19 -0.99
C LEU A 17 7.21 10.82 0.48
N GLY A 18 8.16 10.00 0.95
CA GLY A 18 8.32 9.67 2.36
C GLY A 18 8.65 10.89 3.20
N GLY A 19 9.57 11.74 2.69
CA GLY A 19 9.86 13.01 3.34
C GLY A 19 8.64 13.92 3.41
N LEU A 20 7.91 14.05 2.29
CA LEU A 20 6.69 14.85 2.21
C LEU A 20 5.59 14.34 3.14
N THR A 21 5.41 13.02 3.27
CA THR A 21 4.39 12.47 4.16
C THR A 21 4.71 12.73 5.64
N SER A 22 5.98 12.78 6.05
CA SER A 22 6.30 13.22 7.43
C SER A 22 5.71 14.61 7.69
N TRP A 23 6.05 15.60 6.87
CA TRP A 23 5.53 16.97 6.98
C TRP A 23 4.01 17.04 6.84
N ALA A 24 3.45 16.29 5.88
CA ALA A 24 2.02 16.30 5.56
C ALA A 24 1.12 15.98 6.76
N GLN A 25 1.58 15.21 7.75
CA GLN A 25 0.81 14.97 8.99
C GLN A 25 0.45 16.27 9.75
N GLY A 26 1.26 17.32 9.63
CA GLY A 26 0.99 18.62 10.25
C GLY A 26 0.30 19.63 9.33
N PHE A 27 0.18 19.34 8.03
CA PHE A 27 -0.35 20.27 7.02
C PHE A 27 -1.63 19.78 6.34
N LEU A 28 -1.89 18.47 6.31
CA LEU A 28 -3.09 17.91 5.72
C LEU A 28 -4.31 18.22 6.59
N PRO A 29 -5.49 18.43 5.98
CA PRO A 29 -6.74 18.46 6.72
C PRO A 29 -6.91 17.18 7.55
N GLU A 30 -7.47 17.31 8.75
CA GLU A 30 -7.73 16.21 9.68
C GLU A 30 -8.44 15.03 9.00
N ALA A 31 -9.36 15.32 8.08
CA ALA A 31 -10.10 14.34 7.30
C ALA A 31 -9.22 13.32 6.53
N VAL A 32 -7.98 13.69 6.17
CA VAL A 32 -7.07 12.87 5.36
C VAL A 32 -5.65 12.79 5.94
N SER A 33 -5.41 13.29 7.15
CA SER A 33 -4.07 13.32 7.76
C SER A 33 -3.49 11.91 7.94
N SER A 34 -4.33 10.92 8.25
CA SER A 34 -3.97 9.50 8.35
C SER A 34 -3.38 8.91 7.05
N PHE A 35 -3.62 9.52 5.88
CA PHE A 35 -2.96 9.12 4.63
C PHE A 35 -1.44 9.18 4.73
N ALA A 36 -0.92 10.19 5.43
CA ALA A 36 0.50 10.45 5.52
C ALA A 36 1.24 9.41 6.37
N ASN A 37 0.53 8.68 7.25
CA ASN A 37 1.14 7.71 8.15
C ASN A 37 0.19 6.52 8.38
N SER A 38 -0.08 5.78 7.32
CA SER A 38 -0.85 4.54 7.37
C SER A 38 -0.32 3.50 6.39
N PRO A 39 -0.55 2.20 6.67
CA PRO A 39 -0.21 1.12 5.75
C PRO A 39 -0.85 1.29 4.37
N SER A 40 -2.13 1.67 4.30
CA SER A 40 -2.84 1.90 3.03
C SER A 40 -2.26 3.08 2.25
N GLY A 41 -1.95 4.21 2.91
CA GLY A 41 -1.35 5.38 2.25
C GLY A 41 -0.04 5.06 1.56
N TRP A 42 0.87 4.38 2.25
CA TRP A 42 2.19 4.02 1.69
C TRP A 42 2.11 2.89 0.66
N THR A 43 1.14 2.00 0.82
CA THR A 43 0.82 0.99 -0.21
C THR A 43 0.35 1.66 -1.50
N ILE A 44 -0.55 2.65 -1.43
CA ILE A 44 -1.01 3.39 -2.61
C ILE A 44 0.17 4.06 -3.33
N LEU A 45 1.03 4.78 -2.60
CA LEU A 45 2.20 5.43 -3.17
C LEU A 45 3.13 4.43 -3.87
N THR A 46 3.44 3.31 -3.20
CA THR A 46 4.27 2.25 -3.76
C THR A 46 3.65 1.65 -5.02
N VAL A 47 2.35 1.32 -4.98
CA VAL A 47 1.63 0.75 -6.12
C VAL A 47 1.68 1.70 -7.32
N LEU A 48 1.40 2.98 -7.13
CA LEU A 48 1.40 3.96 -8.22
C LEU A 48 2.78 4.09 -8.87
N LEU A 49 3.84 4.19 -8.06
CA LEU A 49 5.21 4.29 -8.58
C LEU A 49 5.66 3.03 -9.31
N VAL A 50 5.40 1.85 -8.74
CA VAL A 50 5.79 0.57 -9.35
C VAL A 50 4.97 0.29 -10.61
N ALA A 51 3.66 0.54 -10.57
CA ALA A 51 2.78 0.35 -11.73
C ALA A 51 3.15 1.27 -12.90
N ALA A 52 3.59 2.50 -12.63
CA ALA A 52 3.97 3.49 -13.65
C ALA A 52 5.11 3.01 -14.56
N VAL A 53 6.05 2.21 -14.03
CA VAL A 53 7.18 1.66 -14.80
C VAL A 53 6.90 0.29 -15.42
N ARG A 54 5.67 -0.24 -15.23
CA ARG A 54 5.15 -1.50 -15.81
C ARG A 54 6.16 -2.67 -15.80
N PRO A 55 6.68 -3.06 -14.63
CA PRO A 55 7.74 -4.05 -14.54
C PRO A 55 7.21 -5.49 -14.73
N SER A 56 8.12 -6.45 -14.90
CA SER A 56 7.79 -7.87 -14.70
C SER A 56 7.42 -8.15 -13.25
N LEU A 57 6.78 -9.27 -12.93
CA LEU A 57 6.40 -9.61 -11.55
C LEU A 57 7.59 -9.60 -10.58
N GLY A 58 8.68 -10.30 -10.95
CA GLY A 58 9.88 -10.38 -10.11
C GLY A 58 10.54 -9.01 -9.92
N TRP A 59 10.59 -8.20 -10.99
CA TRP A 59 11.14 -6.85 -10.88
C TRP A 59 10.20 -5.92 -10.10
N GLY A 60 8.89 -6.10 -10.20
CA GLY A 60 7.90 -5.42 -9.37
C GLY A 60 8.12 -5.68 -7.89
N ALA A 61 8.37 -6.94 -7.50
CA ALA A 61 8.70 -7.29 -6.12
C ALA A 61 9.95 -6.54 -5.61
N VAL A 62 11.02 -6.50 -6.41
CA VAL A 62 12.25 -5.75 -6.07
C VAL A 62 11.95 -4.25 -5.94
N LEU A 63 11.23 -3.67 -6.90
CA LEU A 63 10.87 -2.25 -6.86
C LEU A 63 9.96 -1.92 -5.67
N GLY A 64 9.11 -2.85 -5.23
CA GLY A 64 8.30 -2.70 -4.03
C GLY A 64 9.15 -2.59 -2.76
N VAL A 65 10.17 -3.44 -2.61
CA VAL A 65 11.15 -3.33 -1.50
C VAL A 65 11.85 -1.98 -1.55
N LEU A 66 12.39 -1.62 -2.72
CA LEU A 66 13.11 -0.35 -2.90
C LEU A 66 12.22 0.85 -2.58
N SER A 67 10.94 0.80 -2.99
CA SER A 67 9.98 1.86 -2.73
C SER A 67 9.65 2.00 -1.24
N PHE A 68 9.27 0.91 -0.56
CA PHE A 68 8.95 0.97 0.87
C PHE A 68 10.14 1.39 1.72
N VAL A 69 11.33 0.81 1.50
CA VAL A 69 12.53 1.20 2.25
C VAL A 69 12.87 2.68 1.99
N SER A 70 12.73 3.16 0.75
CA SER A 70 12.98 4.56 0.43
C SER A 70 11.94 5.50 1.06
N LEU A 71 10.65 5.11 1.11
CA LEU A 71 9.60 5.84 1.84
C LEU A 71 9.95 5.94 3.33
N VAL A 72 10.33 4.82 3.97
CA VAL A 72 10.77 4.78 5.37
C VAL A 72 11.94 5.74 5.59
N LEU A 73 12.99 5.65 4.76
CA LEU A 73 14.17 6.49 4.90
C LEU A 73 13.85 7.97 4.71
N GLY A 74 13.05 8.32 3.70
CA GLY A 74 12.61 9.69 3.47
C GLY A 74 11.82 10.25 4.65
N TYR A 75 10.88 9.45 5.17
CA TYR A 75 10.08 9.82 6.33
C TYR A 75 10.94 9.95 7.59
N THR A 76 11.91 9.06 7.79
CA THR A 76 12.85 9.10 8.93
C THR A 76 13.65 10.40 8.90
N ILE A 77 14.30 10.70 7.77
CA ILE A 77 15.10 11.93 7.59
C ILE A 77 14.25 13.17 7.88
N ALA A 78 13.05 13.26 7.29
CA ALA A 78 12.17 14.40 7.52
C ALA A 78 11.67 14.50 8.96
N SER A 79 11.46 13.37 9.64
CA SER A 79 11.04 13.35 11.04
C SER A 79 12.17 13.80 11.97
N GLU A 80 13.40 13.34 11.74
CA GLU A 80 14.58 13.76 12.51
C GLU A 80 14.88 15.25 12.33
N LEU A 81 14.74 15.78 11.11
CA LEU A 81 14.86 17.22 10.83
C LEU A 81 13.82 18.07 11.57
N ARG A 82 12.70 17.46 11.98
CA ARG A 82 11.64 18.08 12.80
C ARG A 82 11.81 17.85 14.30
N GLY A 83 12.87 17.15 14.73
CA GLY A 83 13.10 16.77 16.12
C GLY A 83 12.21 15.61 16.60
N LEU A 84 11.64 14.82 15.69
CA LEU A 84 10.83 13.64 16.00
C LEU A 84 11.64 12.36 15.84
N THR A 85 11.40 11.38 16.71
CA THR A 85 12.02 10.05 16.61
C THR A 85 11.17 9.11 15.75
N TYR A 86 11.80 8.42 14.80
CA TYR A 86 11.17 7.38 13.99
C TYR A 86 12.18 6.25 13.79
N SER A 87 11.75 4.99 13.84
CA SER A 87 12.66 3.83 13.75
C SER A 87 12.82 3.36 12.30
N PRO A 88 13.93 3.68 11.60
CA PRO A 88 14.13 3.21 10.23
C PRO A 88 14.36 1.70 10.14
N VAL A 89 14.88 1.08 11.21
CA VAL A 89 15.15 -0.36 11.24
C VAL A 89 13.85 -1.16 11.32
N TYR A 90 12.95 -0.79 12.24
CA TYR A 90 11.68 -1.50 12.43
C TYR A 90 10.79 -1.36 11.19
N TRP A 91 10.55 -0.14 10.74
CA TRP A 91 9.69 0.11 9.58
C TRP A 91 10.34 -0.32 8.27
N GLY A 92 11.67 -0.25 8.17
CA GLY A 92 12.44 -0.80 7.05
C GLY A 92 12.29 -2.32 6.95
N ALA A 93 12.32 -3.04 8.07
CA ALA A 93 12.09 -4.48 8.10
C ALA A 93 10.67 -4.83 7.61
N ILE A 94 9.66 -4.08 8.04
CA ILE A 94 8.29 -4.22 7.51
C ILE A 94 8.28 -3.97 6.00
N GLY A 95 8.98 -2.93 5.52
CA GLY A 95 9.11 -2.61 4.09
C GLY A 95 9.77 -3.73 3.28
N VAL A 96 10.79 -4.40 3.83
CA VAL A 96 11.44 -5.57 3.21
C VAL A 96 10.51 -6.77 3.13
N VAL A 97 9.66 -6.97 4.14
CA VAL A 97 8.70 -8.08 4.18
C VAL A 97 7.48 -7.82 3.29
N ALA A 98 6.87 -6.64 3.38
CA ALA A 98 5.63 -6.30 2.66
C ALA A 98 5.89 -5.85 1.21
N GLY A 99 7.02 -5.18 0.96
CA GLY A 99 7.37 -4.61 -0.34
C GLY A 99 7.32 -5.59 -1.52
N PRO A 100 7.85 -6.83 -1.41
CA PRO A 100 7.77 -7.80 -2.49
C PRO A 100 6.33 -8.09 -2.93
N PHE A 101 5.41 -8.22 -1.97
CA PHE A 101 4.00 -8.55 -2.24
C PHE A 101 3.28 -7.38 -2.90
N VAL A 102 3.44 -6.17 -2.35
CA VAL A 102 2.80 -4.97 -2.90
C VAL A 102 3.33 -4.66 -4.29
N GLY A 103 4.66 -4.73 -4.48
CA GLY A 103 5.29 -4.46 -5.77
C GLY A 103 4.94 -5.50 -6.84
N ALA A 104 4.90 -6.79 -6.47
CA ALA A 104 4.44 -7.84 -7.38
C ALA A 104 2.96 -7.67 -7.73
N ALA A 105 2.11 -7.32 -6.76
CA ALA A 105 0.69 -7.05 -7.00
C ALA A 105 0.49 -5.86 -7.95
N ALA A 106 1.22 -4.77 -7.76
CA ALA A 106 1.21 -3.61 -8.66
C ALA A 106 1.60 -4.01 -10.10
N ALA A 107 2.68 -4.78 -10.26
CA ALA A 107 3.12 -5.31 -11.55
C ALA A 107 2.08 -6.24 -12.17
N ALA A 108 1.40 -7.06 -11.36
CA ALA A 108 0.37 -7.98 -11.81
C ALA A 108 -0.86 -7.25 -12.37
N VAL A 109 -1.30 -6.16 -11.71
CA VAL A 109 -2.45 -5.34 -12.11
C VAL A 109 -2.27 -4.75 -13.51
N VAL A 110 -1.10 -4.17 -13.78
CA VAL A 110 -0.75 -3.56 -15.07
C VAL A 110 -0.28 -4.57 -16.12
N GLY A 111 -0.10 -5.83 -15.73
CA GLY A 111 0.28 -6.92 -16.60
C GLY A 111 -0.86 -7.38 -17.53
N ARG A 112 -0.51 -8.23 -18.50
CA ARG A 112 -1.45 -8.75 -19.50
C ARG A 112 -2.25 -9.97 -19.07
N HIS A 113 -1.84 -10.67 -18.01
CA HIS A 113 -2.43 -11.96 -17.65
C HIS A 113 -3.64 -11.77 -16.71
N PRO A 114 -4.87 -12.11 -17.15
CA PRO A 114 -6.10 -11.78 -16.41
C PRO A 114 -6.12 -12.30 -14.96
N VAL A 115 -5.74 -13.56 -14.75
CA VAL A 115 -5.72 -14.17 -13.40
C VAL A 115 -4.71 -13.47 -12.48
N ARG A 116 -3.54 -13.07 -12.99
CA ARG A 116 -2.53 -12.38 -12.19
C ARG A 116 -3.02 -10.99 -11.82
N ALA A 117 -3.67 -10.31 -12.77
CA ALA A 117 -4.23 -9.00 -12.52
C ALA A 117 -5.39 -9.05 -11.51
N ALA A 118 -6.22 -10.09 -11.54
CA ALA A 118 -7.24 -10.36 -10.52
C ALA A 118 -6.62 -10.59 -9.13
N LEU A 119 -5.58 -11.43 -9.04
CA LEU A 119 -4.86 -11.67 -7.79
C LEU A 119 -4.24 -10.37 -7.24
N GLY A 120 -3.50 -9.64 -8.07
CA GLY A 120 -2.86 -8.40 -7.66
C GLY A 120 -3.86 -7.33 -7.23
N ALA A 121 -4.92 -7.11 -8.01
CA ALA A 121 -5.96 -6.14 -7.66
C ALA A 121 -6.70 -6.55 -6.39
N GLY A 122 -7.00 -7.84 -6.22
CA GLY A 122 -7.67 -8.34 -5.03
C GLY A 122 -6.81 -8.19 -3.78
N SER A 123 -5.53 -8.54 -3.84
CA SER A 123 -4.61 -8.33 -2.72
C SER A 123 -4.50 -6.86 -2.32
N LEU A 124 -4.37 -5.94 -3.28
CA LEU A 124 -4.31 -4.51 -3.01
C LEU A 124 -5.63 -3.94 -2.47
N ALA A 125 -6.77 -4.39 -3.01
CA ALA A 125 -8.08 -4.03 -2.49
C ALA A 125 -8.25 -4.52 -1.05
N GLY A 126 -7.79 -5.74 -0.74
CA GLY A 126 -7.83 -6.29 0.60
C GLY A 126 -6.99 -5.51 1.61
N VAL A 127 -5.85 -4.94 1.20
CA VAL A 127 -5.08 -4.00 2.04
C VAL A 127 -5.92 -2.77 2.39
N LEU A 128 -6.54 -2.14 1.38
CA LEU A 128 -7.36 -0.94 1.60
C LEU A 128 -8.59 -1.24 2.46
N VAL A 129 -9.24 -2.38 2.25
CA VAL A 129 -10.41 -2.80 3.02
C VAL A 129 -10.03 -3.12 4.46
N ALA A 130 -8.97 -3.91 4.69
CA ALA A 130 -8.51 -4.22 6.04
C ALA A 130 -8.12 -2.95 6.82
N ASP A 131 -7.38 -2.04 6.19
CA ASP A 131 -6.96 -0.80 6.84
C ASP A 131 -8.14 0.14 7.10
N GLY A 132 -9.14 0.17 6.21
CA GLY A 132 -10.38 0.90 6.41
C GLY A 132 -11.24 0.33 7.54
N ILE A 133 -11.36 -1.00 7.65
CA ILE A 133 -12.04 -1.66 8.78
C ILE A 133 -11.31 -1.32 10.08
N TYR A 134 -10.01 -1.56 10.12
CA TYR A 134 -9.17 -1.28 11.29
C TYR A 134 -9.29 0.18 11.74
N GLY A 135 -9.19 1.09 10.78
CA GLY A 135 -9.35 2.52 10.95
C GLY A 135 -10.64 2.93 11.64
N LEU A 136 -11.77 2.33 11.22
CA LEU A 136 -13.10 2.63 11.73
C LEU A 136 -13.45 1.90 13.03
N THR A 137 -12.78 0.79 13.36
CA THR A 137 -13.16 -0.03 14.53
C THR A 137 -12.18 0.06 15.69
N VAL A 138 -10.93 0.48 15.44
CA VAL A 138 -9.87 0.47 16.47
C VAL A 138 -9.29 1.85 16.73
N VAL A 139 -9.10 2.67 15.69
CA VAL A 139 -8.42 3.97 15.82
C VAL A 139 -9.31 5.17 15.52
N ASP A 140 -10.63 4.96 15.41
CA ASP A 140 -11.62 6.01 15.09
C ASP A 140 -11.67 7.12 16.16
N ALA A 141 -11.38 6.79 17.42
CA ALA A 141 -11.35 7.74 18.52
C ALA A 141 -10.20 8.75 18.42
N THR A 142 -9.15 8.44 17.64
CA THR A 142 -7.93 9.27 17.53
C THR A 142 -7.66 9.77 16.11
N THR A 143 -8.47 9.36 15.14
CA THR A 143 -8.29 9.70 13.73
C THR A 143 -9.62 9.93 13.02
N SER A 144 -9.63 10.73 11.96
CA SER A 144 -10.88 11.01 11.24
C SER A 144 -11.43 9.75 10.54
N PRO A 145 -12.75 9.44 10.67
CA PRO A 145 -13.38 8.33 9.97
C PRO A 145 -13.42 8.52 8.45
N VAL A 146 -13.21 9.76 7.97
CA VAL A 146 -13.25 10.10 6.54
C VAL A 146 -12.18 9.34 5.77
N TYR A 147 -10.92 9.35 6.24
CA TYR A 147 -9.84 8.65 5.55
C TYR A 147 -10.08 7.14 5.44
N TRP A 148 -10.53 6.52 6.53
CA TRP A 148 -10.79 5.09 6.56
C TRP A 148 -11.96 4.69 5.66
N THR A 149 -12.99 5.52 5.61
CA THR A 149 -14.09 5.39 4.65
C THR A 149 -13.58 5.50 3.20
N ILE A 150 -12.66 6.44 2.91
CA ILE A 150 -12.03 6.55 1.60
C ILE A 150 -11.28 5.25 1.26
N CYS A 151 -10.56 4.63 2.21
CA CYS A 151 -9.90 3.35 1.99
C CYS A 151 -10.90 2.24 1.60
N LEU A 152 -12.03 2.12 2.29
CA LEU A 152 -13.09 1.17 1.93
C LEU A 152 -13.66 1.41 0.52
N VAL A 153 -13.90 2.68 0.19
CA VAL A 153 -14.42 3.10 -1.12
C VAL A 153 -13.42 2.78 -2.23
N LEU A 154 -12.13 3.12 -2.04
CA LEU A 154 -11.08 2.85 -3.02
C LEU A 154 -10.84 1.34 -3.21
N GLY A 155 -10.85 0.56 -2.12
CA GLY A 155 -10.76 -0.89 -2.18
C GLY A 155 -11.90 -1.50 -2.99
N THR A 156 -13.14 -1.08 -2.70
CA THR A 156 -14.34 -1.52 -3.42
C THR A 156 -14.32 -1.09 -4.88
N ALA A 157 -13.93 0.16 -5.15
CA ALA A 157 -13.82 0.69 -6.51
C ALA A 157 -12.78 -0.11 -7.33
N LEU A 158 -11.66 -0.51 -6.74
CA LEU A 158 -10.66 -1.35 -7.40
C LEU A 158 -11.20 -2.74 -7.74
N VAL A 159 -11.99 -3.35 -6.86
CA VAL A 159 -12.68 -4.63 -7.13
C VAL A 159 -13.66 -4.46 -8.29
N VAL A 160 -14.54 -3.47 -8.23
CA VAL A 160 -15.56 -3.23 -9.26
C VAL A 160 -14.90 -2.93 -10.62
N ALA A 161 -13.92 -2.02 -10.65
CA ALA A 161 -13.21 -1.68 -11.88
C ALA A 161 -12.48 -2.89 -12.48
N THR A 162 -11.88 -3.75 -11.65
CA THR A 162 -11.19 -4.95 -12.12
C THR A 162 -12.18 -6.00 -12.62
N ALA A 163 -13.30 -6.22 -11.93
CA ALA A 163 -14.35 -7.14 -12.37
C ALA A 163 -14.94 -6.72 -13.72
N VAL A 164 -15.25 -5.43 -13.87
CA VAL A 164 -15.75 -4.84 -15.13
C VAL A 164 -14.71 -4.91 -16.25
N ARG A 165 -13.41 -4.87 -15.93
CA ARG A 165 -12.33 -5.01 -16.91
C ARG A 165 -12.15 -6.46 -17.38
N LEU A 166 -12.16 -7.43 -16.46
CA LEU A 166 -11.80 -8.81 -16.77
C LEU A 166 -12.98 -9.66 -17.26
N ARG A 167 -14.21 -9.32 -16.86
CA ARG A 167 -15.50 -9.81 -17.43
C ARG A 167 -15.67 -11.32 -17.50
N THR A 168 -14.90 -12.12 -16.76
CA THR A 168 -15.07 -13.58 -16.70
C THR A 168 -15.34 -14.03 -15.27
N VAL A 169 -16.26 -14.99 -15.10
CA VAL A 169 -16.64 -15.52 -13.78
C VAL A 169 -15.43 -16.01 -13.01
N THR A 170 -14.52 -16.74 -13.66
CA THR A 170 -13.30 -17.25 -13.02
C THR A 170 -12.41 -16.13 -12.49
N THR A 171 -12.16 -15.07 -13.27
CA THR A 171 -11.29 -13.98 -12.81
C THR A 171 -11.95 -13.12 -11.73
N VAL A 172 -13.27 -12.94 -11.79
CA VAL A 172 -14.04 -12.28 -10.73
C VAL A 172 -14.01 -13.11 -9.45
N ALA A 173 -14.17 -14.43 -9.53
CA ALA A 173 -14.04 -15.31 -8.36
C ALA A 173 -12.64 -15.22 -7.73
N VAL A 174 -11.58 -15.28 -8.54
CA VAL A 174 -10.20 -15.12 -8.07
C VAL A 174 -9.99 -13.75 -7.40
N LEU A 175 -10.51 -12.68 -8.00
CA LEU A 175 -10.44 -11.32 -7.45
C LEU A 175 -11.10 -11.24 -6.07
N LEU A 176 -12.32 -11.77 -5.94
CA LEU A 176 -13.08 -11.74 -4.68
C LEU A 176 -12.40 -12.59 -3.59
N VAL A 177 -11.94 -13.79 -3.94
CA VAL A 177 -11.20 -14.67 -3.01
C VAL A 177 -9.90 -14.01 -2.57
N ALA A 178 -9.13 -13.42 -3.49
CA ALA A 178 -7.90 -12.72 -3.15
C ALA A 178 -8.15 -11.49 -2.25
N THR A 179 -9.23 -10.74 -2.50
CA THR A 179 -9.65 -9.61 -1.68
C THR A 179 -10.01 -10.07 -0.26
N ALA A 180 -10.86 -11.08 -0.14
CA ALA A 180 -11.29 -11.63 1.14
C ALA A 180 -10.10 -12.22 1.93
N ALA A 181 -9.23 -12.98 1.27
CA ALA A 181 -8.05 -13.58 1.89
C ALA A 181 -7.07 -12.52 2.40
N ALA A 182 -6.74 -11.51 1.58
CA ALA A 182 -5.86 -10.42 2.01
C ALA A 182 -6.48 -9.60 3.15
N THR A 183 -7.78 -9.33 3.07
CA THR A 183 -8.51 -8.64 4.16
C THR A 183 -8.44 -9.43 5.45
N GLY A 184 -8.71 -10.74 5.39
CA GLY A 184 -8.70 -11.63 6.56
C GLY A 184 -7.33 -11.76 7.20
N VAL A 185 -6.27 -11.96 6.39
CA VAL A 185 -4.88 -12.08 6.90
C VAL A 185 -4.44 -10.79 7.60
N LEU A 186 -4.72 -9.63 7.01
CA LEU A 186 -4.34 -8.34 7.59
C LEU A 186 -5.15 -8.02 8.85
N SER A 187 -6.46 -8.30 8.84
CA SER A 187 -7.32 -8.12 10.01
C SER A 187 -6.87 -9.01 11.17
N ALA A 188 -6.50 -10.27 10.90
CA ALA A 188 -5.93 -11.16 11.91
C ALA A 188 -4.57 -10.65 12.43
N GLY A 189 -3.73 -10.10 11.54
CA GLY A 189 -2.48 -9.44 11.91
C GLY A 189 -2.70 -8.26 12.86
N TYR A 190 -3.64 -7.37 12.53
CA TYR A 190 -4.00 -6.25 13.40
C TYR A 190 -4.53 -6.70 14.75
N ALA A 191 -5.44 -7.67 14.76
CA ALA A 191 -5.98 -8.20 16.01
C ALA A 191 -4.88 -8.83 16.88
N LYS A 192 -3.92 -9.55 16.27
CA LYS A 192 -2.78 -10.10 17.01
C LYS A 192 -1.87 -9.02 17.59
N LEU A 193 -1.60 -7.95 16.82
CA LEU A 193 -0.78 -6.83 17.27
C LEU A 193 -1.44 -6.05 18.41
N ASN A 194 -2.77 -6.01 18.47
CA ASN A 194 -3.53 -5.38 19.56
C ASN A 194 -3.83 -6.32 20.74
N GLY A 195 -3.39 -7.57 20.68
CA GLY A 195 -3.59 -8.53 21.77
C GLY A 195 -4.99 -9.14 21.86
N GLU A 196 -5.77 -9.12 20.77
CA GLU A 196 -7.15 -9.62 20.75
C GLU A 196 -7.28 -11.15 20.49
N TRP A 197 -6.18 -11.92 20.56
CA TRP A 197 -6.16 -13.39 20.41
C TRP A 197 -5.04 -14.07 21.20
#